data_AF-A0A256ZUC1-F1
#
_entry.id   AF-A0A256ZUC1-F1
#
_cell.length_a   1.000
_cell.length_b   1.000
_cell.length_c   1.000
_cell.angle_alpha   90.00
_cell.angle_beta   90.00
_cell.angle_gamma   90.00
#
_symmetry.space_group_name_H-M   'P 1'
#
loop_
_entity.id
_entity.type
_entity.pdbx_description
1 polymer ?
#
loop_
_entity_poly.entity_id
_entity_poly.type
_entity_poly.pdbx_seq_one_letter_code
_entity_poly.pdbx_strand_id
1 'polypeptide(L)'
;MVESKYVVYGLVSGAVSGIVAGVVVYLGREELMKLIDELISLEGNVPPETFSYVKSIVSYILMFSPILYLIQMVVIGAIFGSLEDYFIKKFGLKPVLAALASGGVFLIFFLIFPFMTLLAVDPKLVSLIIKHLGLARILLPSAVYVATLTFLSATDILEKYVREEEVLEGEEELNVEATSYRLSVLRF
;
A
#
# COMPACT_ATOMS: atom_id res chain seq x y z
N MET A 1 -12.07 20.25 -5.96
CA MET A 1 -11.29 19.86 -4.76
C MET A 1 -9.92 19.55 -5.32
N VAL A 2 -8.95 20.46 -5.19
CA VAL A 2 -7.64 20.30 -5.87
C VAL A 2 -6.98 19.04 -5.32
N GLU A 3 -6.63 18.08 -6.19
CA GLU A 3 -5.96 16.85 -5.77
C GLU A 3 -4.64 17.21 -5.10
N SER A 4 -4.44 16.76 -3.86
CA SER A 4 -3.18 17.05 -3.19
C SER A 4 -2.08 16.20 -3.79
N LYS A 5 -0.98 16.84 -4.24
CA LYS A 5 0.22 16.14 -4.73
C LYS A 5 0.72 15.02 -3.81
N TYR A 6 0.49 15.14 -2.50
CA TYR A 6 0.87 14.12 -1.52
C TYR A 6 0.03 12.84 -1.62
N VAL A 7 -1.22 12.93 -2.11
CA VAL A 7 -2.04 11.74 -2.45
C VAL A 7 -1.41 10.98 -3.61
N VAL A 8 -0.93 11.69 -4.64
CA VAL A 8 -0.19 11.09 -5.76
C VAL A 8 1.12 10.46 -5.29
N TYR A 9 1.85 11.11 -4.37
CA TYR A 9 3.07 10.52 -3.78
C TYR A 9 2.74 9.24 -3.00
N GLY A 10 1.63 9.24 -2.27
CA GLY A 10 1.04 8.06 -1.64
C GLY A 10 0.72 6.95 -2.62
N LEU A 11 0.05 7.25 -3.73
CA LEU A 11 -0.29 6.28 -4.78
C LEU A 11 0.95 5.63 -5.38
N VAL A 12 1.96 6.43 -5.74
CA VAL A 12 3.21 5.93 -6.34
C VAL A 12 4.01 5.09 -5.35
N SER A 13 4.18 5.57 -4.11
CA SER A 13 4.86 4.81 -3.05
C SER A 13 4.13 3.49 -2.73
N GLY A 14 2.80 3.52 -2.70
CA GLY A 14 1.94 2.36 -2.60
C GLY A 14 2.15 1.37 -3.74
N ALA A 15 2.13 1.83 -4.99
CA ALA A 15 2.34 0.98 -6.16
C ALA A 15 3.72 0.29 -6.14
N VAL A 16 4.79 1.04 -5.88
CA VAL A 16 6.16 0.52 -5.81
C VAL A 16 6.28 -0.51 -4.68
N SER A 17 5.75 -0.21 -3.49
CA SER A 17 5.74 -1.16 -2.37
C SER A 17 4.89 -2.40 -2.65
N GLY A 18 3.74 -2.24 -3.31
CA GLY A 18 2.86 -3.33 -3.71
C GLY A 18 3.50 -4.29 -4.70
N ILE A 19 4.25 -3.79 -5.68
CA ILE A 19 5.05 -4.61 -6.59
C ILE A 19 6.08 -5.41 -5.80
N VAL A 20 6.81 -4.76 -4.89
CA VAL A 20 7.83 -5.43 -4.07
C VAL A 20 7.20 -6.50 -3.17
N ALA A 21 6.11 -6.20 -2.46
CA ALA A 21 5.37 -7.17 -1.66
C ALA A 21 4.89 -8.36 -2.50
N GLY A 22 4.28 -8.06 -3.65
CA GLY A 22 3.78 -9.03 -4.60
C GLY A 22 4.85 -10.01 -5.08
N VAL A 23 6.01 -9.48 -5.48
CA VAL A 23 7.17 -10.27 -5.91
C VAL A 23 7.76 -11.08 -4.76
N VAL A 24 7.93 -10.49 -3.58
CA VAL A 24 8.46 -11.18 -2.39
C VAL A 24 7.59 -12.37 -2.03
N VAL A 25 6.27 -12.20 -2.01
CA VAL A 25 5.32 -13.27 -1.69
C VAL A 25 5.30 -14.34 -2.79
N TYR A 26 5.29 -13.93 -4.05
CA TYR A 26 5.27 -14.86 -5.18
C TYR A 26 6.53 -15.75 -5.21
N LEU A 27 7.70 -15.17 -4.98
CA LEU A 27 8.96 -15.90 -4.92
C LEU A 27 9.10 -16.73 -3.64
N GLY A 28 8.53 -16.27 -2.52
CA GLY A 28 8.54 -16.97 -1.22
C GLY A 28 7.42 -18.00 -1.04
N ARG A 29 6.74 -18.40 -2.12
CA ARG A 29 5.58 -19.30 -2.06
C ARG A 29 5.88 -20.62 -1.36
N GLU A 30 7.06 -21.20 -1.59
CA GLU A 30 7.40 -22.52 -1.04
C GLU A 30 7.59 -22.44 0.48
N GLU A 31 8.25 -21.39 0.96
CA GLU A 31 8.42 -21.12 2.38
C GLU A 31 7.09 -20.78 3.06
N LEU A 32 6.19 -20.08 2.37
CA LEU A 32 4.82 -19.85 2.85
C LEU A 32 4.03 -21.16 2.99
N MET A 33 4.14 -22.08 2.03
CA MET A 33 3.49 -23.39 2.15
C MET A 33 4.06 -24.20 3.31
N LYS A 34 5.38 -24.16 3.53
CA LYS A 34 6.02 -24.83 4.70
C LYS A 34 5.58 -24.20 6.02
N LEU A 35 5.46 -22.87 6.08
CA LEU A 35 4.94 -22.17 7.24
C LEU A 35 3.51 -22.63 7.55
N ILE A 36 2.64 -22.73 6.55
CA ILE A 36 1.26 -23.21 6.72
C ILE A 36 1.24 -24.66 7.22
N ASP A 37 2.09 -25.52 6.66
CA ASP A 37 2.20 -26.92 7.08
C ASP A 37 2.64 -27.01 8.57
N GLU A 38 3.62 -26.21 9.00
CA GLU A 38 4.04 -26.16 10.41
C GLU A 38 2.97 -25.54 11.33
N LEU A 39 2.24 -24.52 10.87
CA LEU A 39 1.17 -23.88 11.65
C LEU A 39 -0.01 -24.83 11.88
N ILE A 40 -0.45 -25.56 10.85
CA ILE A 40 -1.56 -26.51 10.97
C ILE A 40 -1.16 -27.70 11.86
N SER A 41 0.11 -28.11 11.79
CA SER A 41 0.64 -29.16 12.65
C SER A 41 0.64 -28.80 14.14
N LEU A 42 0.67 -27.50 14.49
CA LEU A 42 0.56 -27.04 15.89
C LEU A 42 -0.83 -27.28 16.50
N GLU A 43 -1.88 -27.28 15.69
CA GLU A 43 -3.26 -27.46 16.16
C GLU A 43 -3.60 -28.94 16.46
N GLY A 44 -2.78 -29.89 15.98
CA GLY A 44 -2.80 -31.31 16.35
C GLY A 44 -4.02 -32.13 15.90
N ASN A 45 -5.17 -31.50 15.63
CA ASN A 45 -6.46 -32.16 15.34
C ASN A 45 -7.16 -31.63 14.07
N VAL A 46 -6.39 -31.20 13.07
CA VAL A 46 -6.98 -30.72 11.80
C VAL A 46 -7.28 -31.90 10.88
N PRO A 47 -8.54 -32.09 10.43
CA PRO A 47 -8.87 -33.14 9.47
C PRO A 47 -8.03 -33.02 8.18
N PRO A 48 -7.57 -34.13 7.57
CA PRO A 48 -6.76 -34.10 6.35
C PRO A 48 -7.43 -33.36 5.19
N GLU A 49 -8.76 -33.45 5.10
CA GLU A 49 -9.56 -32.77 4.09
C GLU A 49 -9.50 -31.24 4.26
N THR A 50 -9.61 -30.74 5.49
CA THR A 50 -9.48 -29.33 5.83
C THR A 50 -8.09 -28.81 5.50
N PHE A 51 -7.05 -29.59 5.80
CA PHE A 51 -5.67 -29.26 5.46
C PHE A 51 -5.47 -29.10 3.95
N SER A 52 -5.94 -30.09 3.16
CA SER A 52 -5.83 -30.04 1.69
C SER A 52 -6.61 -28.86 1.09
N TYR A 53 -7.78 -28.53 1.66
CA TYR A 53 -8.60 -27.42 1.22
C TYR A 53 -7.91 -26.07 1.45
N VAL A 54 -7.39 -25.83 2.67
CA VAL A 54 -6.63 -24.60 2.99
C VAL A 54 -5.42 -24.48 2.08
N LYS A 55 -4.67 -25.56 1.88
CA LYS A 55 -3.48 -25.58 1.01
C LYS A 55 -3.81 -25.17 -0.42
N SER A 56 -4.92 -25.68 -0.94
CA SER A 56 -5.39 -25.39 -2.31
C SER A 56 -5.81 -23.93 -2.46
N ILE A 57 -6.57 -23.39 -1.50
CA ILE A 57 -6.96 -21.98 -1.49
C ILE A 57 -5.74 -21.08 -1.45
N VAL A 58 -4.80 -21.33 -0.53
CA VAL A 58 -3.63 -20.48 -0.38
C VAL A 58 -2.77 -20.54 -1.64
N SER A 59 -2.55 -21.73 -2.20
CA SER A 59 -1.83 -21.86 -3.48
C SER A 59 -2.47 -21.06 -4.61
N TYR A 60 -3.80 -21.03 -4.68
CA TYR A 60 -4.52 -20.24 -5.69
C TYR A 60 -4.35 -18.74 -5.46
N ILE A 61 -4.51 -18.26 -4.21
CA ILE A 61 -4.31 -16.85 -3.86
C ILE A 61 -2.87 -16.39 -4.14
N LEU A 62 -1.87 -17.22 -3.81
CA LEU A 62 -0.46 -16.91 -4.05
C LEU A 62 -0.14 -16.72 -5.53
N MET A 63 -0.86 -17.37 -6.44
CA MET A 63 -0.68 -17.15 -7.88
C MET A 63 -1.05 -15.72 -8.31
N PHE A 64 -2.02 -15.11 -7.63
CA PHE A 64 -2.47 -13.74 -7.89
C PHE A 64 -1.83 -12.70 -6.97
N SER A 65 -0.91 -13.12 -6.08
CA SER A 65 -0.30 -12.22 -5.09
C SER A 65 0.27 -10.93 -5.70
N PRO A 66 0.96 -10.94 -6.87
CA PRO A 66 1.52 -9.71 -7.41
C PRO A 66 0.47 -8.63 -7.69
N ILE A 67 -0.66 -9.03 -8.27
CA ILE A 67 -1.75 -8.11 -8.63
C ILE A 67 -2.53 -7.70 -7.38
N LEU A 68 -2.80 -8.65 -6.47
CA LEU A 68 -3.53 -8.38 -5.24
C LEU A 68 -2.79 -7.37 -4.36
N TYR A 69 -1.48 -7.56 -4.15
CA TYR A 69 -0.67 -6.62 -3.38
C TYR A 69 -0.54 -5.26 -4.05
N LEU A 70 -0.43 -5.21 -5.38
CA LEU A 70 -0.41 -3.94 -6.11
C LEU A 70 -1.70 -3.14 -5.87
N ILE A 71 -2.86 -3.74 -6.14
CA ILE A 71 -4.16 -3.07 -5.98
C ILE A 71 -4.35 -2.62 -4.52
N GLN A 72 -4.08 -3.53 -3.56
CA GLN A 72 -4.22 -3.23 -2.15
C GLN A 72 -3.32 -2.06 -1.73
N MET A 73 -2.06 -2.07 -2.14
CA MET A 73 -1.09 -1.06 -1.71
C MET A 73 -1.28 0.29 -2.39
N VAL A 74 -1.86 0.34 -3.60
CA VAL A 74 -2.28 1.61 -4.23
C VAL A 74 -3.35 2.29 -3.38
N VAL A 75 -4.39 1.55 -2.97
CA VAL A 75 -5.47 2.10 -2.12
C VAL A 75 -4.92 2.55 -0.77
N ILE A 76 -4.09 1.72 -0.13
CA ILE A 76 -3.44 2.07 1.14
C ILE A 76 -2.56 3.31 0.95
N GLY A 77 -1.77 3.36 -0.11
CA GLY A 77 -0.92 4.49 -0.45
C GLY A 77 -1.69 5.80 -0.57
N ALA A 78 -2.85 5.79 -1.23
CA ALA A 78 -3.71 6.98 -1.33
C ALA A 78 -4.19 7.48 0.06
N ILE A 79 -4.57 6.55 0.95
CA ILE A 79 -5.02 6.87 2.31
C ILE A 79 -3.89 7.53 3.10
N PHE A 80 -2.68 6.97 3.04
CA PHE A 80 -1.53 7.50 3.78
C PHE A 80 -0.91 8.75 3.14
N GLY A 81 -1.02 8.93 1.83
CA GLY A 81 -0.72 10.20 1.15
C GLY A 81 -1.69 11.32 1.56
N SER A 82 -2.97 10.98 1.74
CA SER A 82 -3.97 11.89 2.32
C SER A 82 -3.67 12.22 3.78
N LEU A 83 -3.16 11.25 4.55
CA LEU A 83 -2.71 11.48 5.93
C LEU A 83 -1.49 12.39 6.00
N GLU A 84 -0.55 12.25 5.06
CA GLU A 84 0.58 13.18 4.92
C GLU A 84 0.10 14.61 4.64
N ASP A 85 -0.79 14.79 3.65
CA ASP A 85 -1.40 16.08 3.33
C ASP A 85 -2.10 16.70 4.55
N TYR A 86 -2.85 15.87 5.29
CA TYR A 86 -3.48 16.27 6.53
C TYR A 86 -2.45 16.75 7.57
N PHE A 87 -1.34 16.04 7.74
CA PHE A 87 -0.30 16.46 8.68
C PHE A 87 0.36 17.78 8.30
N ILE A 88 0.56 18.03 7.00
CA ILE A 88 1.10 19.31 6.50
C ILE A 88 0.10 20.43 6.76
N LYS A 89 -1.16 20.26 6.34
CA LYS A 89 -2.18 21.31 6.44
C LYS A 89 -2.62 21.60 7.87
N LYS A 90 -2.75 20.56 8.70
CA LYS A 90 -3.28 20.69 10.06
C LYS A 90 -2.21 21.08 11.07
N PHE A 91 -1.01 20.50 10.97
CA PHE A 91 0.06 20.67 11.95
C PHE A 91 1.22 21.51 11.45
N GLY A 92 1.20 21.96 10.18
CA GLY A 92 2.27 22.78 9.60
C GLY A 92 3.60 22.03 9.49
N LEU A 93 3.57 20.69 9.41
CA LEU A 93 4.78 19.90 9.29
C LEU A 93 5.45 20.14 7.93
N LYS A 94 6.79 20.11 7.93
CA LYS A 94 7.56 20.06 6.68
C LYS A 94 7.21 18.76 5.92
N PRO A 95 7.16 18.77 4.58
CA PRO A 95 6.76 17.59 3.79
C PRO A 95 7.48 16.30 4.19
N VAL A 96 8.81 16.34 4.32
CA VAL A 96 9.62 15.18 4.75
C VAL A 96 9.22 14.66 6.13
N LEU A 97 8.92 15.54 7.09
CA LEU A 97 8.49 15.14 8.43
C LEU A 97 7.07 14.58 8.42
N ALA A 98 6.19 15.12 7.58
CA ALA A 98 4.84 14.60 7.39
C ALA A 98 4.84 13.22 6.74
N ALA A 99 5.69 13.01 5.73
CA ALA A 99 5.91 11.72 5.08
C ALA A 99 6.43 10.68 6.08
N LEU A 100 7.42 11.03 6.91
CA LEU A 100 7.93 10.15 7.96
C LEU A 100 6.87 9.84 9.03
N ALA A 101 6.06 10.83 9.43
CA ALA A 101 4.97 10.62 10.37
C ALA A 101 3.91 9.68 9.79
N SER A 102 3.48 9.91 8.54
CA SER A 102 2.53 9.05 7.83
C SER A 102 3.08 7.64 7.64
N GLY A 103 4.33 7.52 7.22
CA GLY A 103 5.06 6.24 7.13
C GLY A 103 5.19 5.53 8.47
N GLY A 104 5.40 6.26 9.57
CA GLY A 104 5.40 5.72 10.92
C GLY A 104 4.04 5.14 11.33
N VAL A 105 2.95 5.85 11.03
CA VAL A 105 1.59 5.32 11.25
C VAL A 105 1.36 4.07 10.41
N PHE A 106 1.77 4.07 9.14
CA PHE A 106 1.71 2.88 8.28
C PHE A 106 2.45 1.69 8.90
N LEU A 107 3.68 1.88 9.38
CA LEU A 107 4.46 0.83 10.05
C LEU A 107 3.76 0.31 11.31
N ILE A 108 3.12 1.19 12.07
CA ILE A 108 2.39 0.77 13.26
C ILE A 108 1.24 -0.17 12.86
N PHE A 109 0.41 0.21 11.90
CA PHE A 109 -0.78 -0.57 11.53
C PHE A 109 -0.47 -1.88 10.79
N PHE A 110 0.54 -1.88 9.91
CA PHE A 110 0.79 -3.01 9.00
C PHE A 110 1.98 -3.88 9.41
N LEU A 111 2.80 -3.46 10.37
CA LEU A 111 3.93 -4.23 10.85
C LEU A 111 3.89 -4.43 12.36
N ILE A 112 3.97 -3.36 13.14
CA ILE A 112 4.15 -3.46 14.60
C ILE A 112 2.89 -4.05 15.25
N PHE A 113 1.71 -3.52 14.93
CA PHE A 113 0.46 -3.96 15.53
C PHE A 113 0.18 -5.45 15.26
N PRO A 114 0.22 -5.95 14.00
CA PRO A 114 0.04 -7.37 13.74
C PRO A 114 1.05 -8.26 14.46
N PHE A 115 2.34 -7.89 14.47
CA PHE A 115 3.37 -8.67 15.16
C PHE A 115 3.15 -8.69 16.68
N MET A 116 2.81 -7.55 17.29
CA MET A 116 2.52 -7.46 18.72
C MET A 116 1.28 -8.27 19.08
N THR A 117 0.24 -8.26 18.24
CA THR A 117 -0.95 -9.11 18.43
C THR A 117 -0.57 -10.59 18.38
N LEU A 118 0.23 -11.01 17.40
CA LEU A 118 0.69 -12.41 17.30
C LEU A 118 1.56 -12.82 18.49
N LEU A 119 2.46 -11.94 18.96
CA LEU A 119 3.26 -12.18 20.17
C LEU A 119 2.39 -12.37 21.42
N ALA A 120 1.31 -11.60 21.54
CA ALA A 120 0.39 -11.69 22.67
C ALA A 120 -0.47 -12.97 22.64
N VAL A 121 -0.77 -13.49 21.45
CA VAL A 121 -1.55 -14.73 21.27
C VAL A 121 -0.69 -15.96 21.50
N ASP A 122 0.39 -16.12 20.73
CA ASP A 122 1.38 -17.18 20.92
C ASP A 122 2.73 -16.75 20.30
N PRO A 123 3.78 -16.54 21.13
CA PRO A 123 5.11 -16.18 20.65
C PRO A 123 5.71 -17.16 19.63
N LYS A 124 5.27 -18.44 19.63
CA LYS A 124 5.71 -19.44 18.63
C LYS A 124 5.26 -19.09 17.22
N LEU A 125 4.13 -18.41 17.05
CA LEU A 125 3.67 -17.98 15.72
C LEU A 125 4.67 -17.02 15.09
N VAL A 126 5.15 -16.06 15.88
CA VAL A 126 6.12 -15.06 15.41
C VAL A 126 7.48 -15.69 15.13
N SER A 127 7.94 -16.63 15.96
CA SER A 127 9.19 -17.33 15.71
C SER A 127 9.13 -18.18 14.43
N LEU A 128 8.00 -18.83 14.15
CA LEU A 128 7.77 -19.58 12.91
C LEU A 128 7.73 -18.66 11.69
N ILE A 129 7.00 -17.55 11.75
CA ILE A 129 6.95 -16.56 10.66
C ILE A 129 8.36 -16.05 10.34
N ILE A 130 9.14 -15.68 11.36
CA ILE A 130 10.50 -15.18 11.18
C ILE A 130 11.43 -16.29 10.64
N LYS A 131 11.29 -17.53 11.11
CA LYS A 131 12.08 -18.68 10.65
C LYS A 131 11.89 -18.95 9.16
N HIS A 132 10.65 -18.91 8.65
CA HIS A 132 10.35 -19.26 7.26
C HIS A 132 10.48 -18.09 6.30
N LEU A 133 10.04 -16.89 6.69
CA LEU A 133 10.05 -15.73 5.80
C LEU A 133 11.31 -14.88 5.94
N GLY A 134 11.92 -14.86 7.12
CA GLY A 134 13.06 -14.00 7.43
C GLY A 134 12.66 -12.54 7.61
N LEU A 135 13.28 -11.85 8.58
CA LEU A 135 12.97 -10.45 8.88
C LEU A 135 13.13 -9.53 7.66
N ALA A 136 14.13 -9.77 6.82
CA ALA A 136 14.38 -8.93 5.64
C ALA A 136 13.18 -8.94 4.67
N ARG A 137 12.60 -10.10 4.35
CA ARG A 137 11.46 -10.19 3.42
C ARG A 137 10.20 -9.54 4.00
N ILE A 138 10.01 -9.67 5.31
CA ILE A 138 8.87 -9.08 6.04
C ILE A 138 8.95 -7.56 6.06
N LEU A 139 10.14 -7.01 6.31
CA LEU A 139 10.36 -5.56 6.43
C LEU A 139 10.45 -4.85 5.08
N LEU A 140 10.89 -5.55 4.03
CA LEU A 140 11.26 -4.93 2.75
C LEU A 140 10.12 -4.10 2.11
N PRO A 141 8.88 -4.57 1.97
CA PRO A 141 7.83 -3.76 1.36
C PRO A 141 7.54 -2.48 2.14
N SER A 142 7.49 -2.58 3.47
CA SER A 142 7.26 -1.44 4.35
C SER A 142 8.40 -0.43 4.32
N ALA A 143 9.65 -0.91 4.28
CA ALA A 143 10.82 -0.05 4.12
C ALA A 143 10.80 0.68 2.77
N VAL A 144 10.45 -0.03 1.68
CA VAL A 144 10.32 0.55 0.35
C VAL A 144 9.21 1.61 0.30
N TYR A 145 8.06 1.35 0.93
CA TYR A 145 6.97 2.32 1.01
C TYR A 145 7.45 3.63 1.65
N VAL A 146 8.00 3.55 2.88
CA VAL A 146 8.43 4.73 3.63
C VAL A 146 9.57 5.45 2.92
N ALA A 147 10.54 4.72 2.37
CA ALA A 147 11.64 5.31 1.63
C ALA A 147 11.16 6.05 0.38
N THR A 148 10.25 5.45 -0.39
CA THR A 148 9.70 6.05 -1.61
C THR A 148 8.88 7.29 -1.30
N LEU A 149 7.98 7.21 -0.31
CA LEU A 149 7.16 8.35 0.11
C LEU A 149 8.04 9.51 0.58
N THR A 150 9.00 9.23 1.46
CA THR A 150 9.93 10.25 1.97
C THR A 150 10.76 10.87 0.85
N PHE A 151 11.22 10.06 -0.12
CA PHE A 151 11.98 10.55 -1.27
C PHE A 151 11.14 11.47 -2.17
N LEU A 152 9.90 11.09 -2.47
CA LEU A 152 9.00 11.91 -3.27
C LEU A 152 8.69 13.25 -2.58
N SER A 153 8.40 13.21 -1.28
CA SER A 153 8.14 14.42 -0.48
C SER A 153 9.38 15.28 -0.23
N ALA A 154 10.58 14.73 -0.38
CA ALA A 154 11.83 15.48 -0.27
C ALA A 154 12.26 16.15 -1.58
N THR A 155 11.91 15.54 -2.72
CA THR A 155 12.41 15.96 -4.05
C THR A 155 11.38 16.72 -4.86
N ASP A 156 10.09 16.58 -4.55
CA ASP A 156 8.98 17.14 -5.31
C ASP A 156 9.03 16.82 -6.82
N ILE A 157 9.68 15.71 -7.19
CA ILE A 157 9.98 15.35 -8.58
C ILE A 157 8.72 15.15 -9.43
N LEU A 158 7.61 14.79 -8.80
CA LEU A 158 6.33 14.56 -9.46
C LEU A 158 5.43 15.80 -9.49
N GLU A 159 5.76 16.87 -8.77
CA GLU A 159 4.93 18.08 -8.71
C GLU A 159 4.69 18.69 -10.09
N LYS A 160 5.68 18.63 -10.99
CA LYS A 160 5.55 19.11 -12.37
C LYS A 160 4.44 18.39 -13.14
N TYR A 161 4.25 17.09 -12.92
CA TYR A 161 3.24 16.29 -13.62
C TYR A 161 1.84 16.54 -13.04
N VAL A 162 1.75 16.71 -11.71
CA VAL A 162 0.48 17.06 -11.04
C VAL A 162 -0.03 18.43 -11.50
N ARG A 163 0.87 19.41 -11.61
CA ARG A 163 0.50 20.76 -12.10
C ARG A 163 0.09 20.79 -13.56
N GLU A 164 0.71 19.98 -14.42
CA GLU A 164 0.34 19.90 -15.84
C GLU A 164 -1.08 19.33 -16.02
N GLU A 165 -1.44 18.33 -15.22
CA GLU A 165 -2.77 17.71 -15.23
C GLU A 165 -3.85 18.70 -14.76
N GLU A 166 -3.61 19.45 -13.67
CA GLU A 166 -4.51 20.53 -13.21
C GLU A 166 -4.76 21.62 -14.26
N VAL A 167 -3.73 21.95 -15.06
CA VAL A 167 -3.86 22.96 -16.12
C VAL A 167 -4.71 22.44 -17.28
N LEU A 168 -4.52 21.17 -17.68
CA LEU A 168 -5.29 20.56 -18.76
C LEU A 168 -6.77 20.37 -18.37
N GLU A 169 -7.06 19.93 -17.14
CA GLU A 169 -8.44 19.82 -16.65
C GLU A 169 -9.12 21.19 -16.59
N GLY A 170 -8.41 22.23 -16.13
CA GLY A 170 -8.94 23.60 -16.10
C GLY A 170 -9.24 24.16 -17.48
N GLU A 171 -8.43 23.85 -18.49
CA GLU A 171 -8.69 24.24 -19.88
C GLU A 171 -9.89 23.49 -20.48
N GLU A 172 -10.05 22.20 -20.19
CA GLU A 172 -11.22 21.42 -20.63
C GLU A 172 -12.52 21.94 -20.01
N GLU A 173 -12.56 22.21 -18.70
CA GLU A 173 -13.74 22.77 -18.03
C GLU A 173 -14.13 24.14 -18.62
N LEU A 174 -13.15 25.02 -18.84
CA LEU A 174 -13.35 26.32 -19.49
C LEU A 174 -13.90 26.18 -20.91
N ASN A 175 -13.43 25.18 -21.67
CA ASN A 175 -13.88 24.94 -23.03
C ASN A 175 -15.32 24.38 -23.07
N VAL A 176 -15.69 23.54 -22.10
CA VAL A 176 -17.06 23.03 -21.94
C VAL A 176 -18.02 24.17 -21.54
N GLU A 177 -17.64 25.03 -20.60
CA GLU A 177 -18.43 26.22 -20.24
C GLU A 177 -18.60 27.18 -21.41
N ALA A 178 -17.53 27.46 -22.16
CA ALA A 178 -17.60 28.33 -23.34
C ALA A 178 -18.52 27.76 -24.44
N THR A 179 -18.51 26.44 -24.60
CA THR A 179 -19.38 25.74 -25.56
C THR A 179 -20.85 25.77 -25.11
N SER A 180 -21.10 25.56 -23.82
CA SER A 180 -22.42 25.71 -23.18
C SER A 180 -22.99 27.13 -23.36
N TYR A 181 -22.18 28.16 -23.11
CA TYR A 181 -22.57 29.55 -23.32
C TYR A 181 -22.87 29.87 -24.79
N ARG A 182 -22.08 29.36 -25.75
CA ARG A 182 -22.39 29.53 -27.17
C ARG A 182 -23.73 28.91 -27.56
N LEU A 183 -24.03 27.72 -27.04
CA LEU A 183 -25.28 27.00 -27.32
C LEU A 183 -26.52 27.66 -26.69
N SER A 184 -26.36 28.35 -25.55
CA SER A 184 -27.47 29.08 -24.91
C SER A 184 -27.76 30.42 -25.61
N VAL A 185 -26.72 31.10 -26.12
CA VAL A 185 -26.87 32.35 -26.88
C VAL A 185 -27.49 32.11 -28.27
N LEU A 186 -27.27 30.94 -28.88
CA LEU A 186 -27.87 30.57 -30.17
C LEU A 186 -29.34 30.13 -30.10
N ARG A 187 -29.95 30.06 -28.90
CA ARG A 187 -31.36 29.69 -28.69
C ARG A 187 -32.32 30.88 -28.50
N PHE A 188 -31.86 32.11 -28.72
CA PHE A 188 -32.67 33.32 -28.80
C PHE A 188 -32.57 33.95 -30.19
#